data_AF-A0A7S2X3N4-F1
#
_entry.id   AF-A0A7S2X3N4-F1
#
_cell.length_a   1.000
_cell.length_b   1.000
_cell.length_c   1.000
_cell.angle_alpha   90.00
_cell.angle_beta   90.00
_cell.angle_gamma   90.00
#
_symmetry.space_group_name_H-M   'P 1'
#
loop_
_entity.id
_entity.type
_entity.pdbx_description
1 polymer ?
#
loop_
_entity_poly.entity_id
_entity_poly.type
_entity_poly.pdbx_seq_one_letter_code
_entity_poly.pdbx_strand_id
1 'polypeptide(L)'
;RYRSSTSLSRGWGQAFGRRRVGRTGDGKKDTTRVSDWFQLGARIPPRSVVGRQPLDESSDHSPPPSLSLCRTLKGMNSGEVESMLALAKEKGLFLMEGLWTRCFPATRRVAEILRSGDLGKVVSVTADLGFFIPEEVRRLYDLKIGGGGLLDLGLYPISWILLAFDAADFRGSNATATIHREGADMTGTVTLRFGDQGLGTAHYSCRAETQKETHICCEGGSIHVNRCWSAHAPARIVVKRGGSYGLEGGEGEVEEFPLPEFVGNCAMNFGNSEGFIYEARHVEECLEKGLVESPLWTHAETRLLHRVLDDARRQVGVAYPQDKN
;
A
#
# COMPACT_ATOMS: atom_id res chain seq x y z
N ARG A 1 -9.41 -35.57 -12.03
CA ARG A 1 -8.26 -36.48 -11.87
C ARG A 1 -7.13 -35.69 -11.23
N TYR A 2 -6.94 -35.85 -9.93
CA TYR A 2 -5.89 -35.22 -9.13
C TYR A 2 -4.52 -35.83 -9.48
N ARG A 3 -3.50 -34.98 -9.68
CA ARG A 3 -2.10 -35.37 -9.53
C ARG A 3 -1.40 -34.36 -8.63
N SER A 4 -1.02 -34.86 -7.46
CA SER A 4 -0.06 -34.31 -6.53
C SER A 4 1.34 -34.23 -7.16
N SER A 5 2.01 -33.09 -7.00
CA SER A 5 3.47 -33.00 -7.18
C SER A 5 4.09 -32.21 -6.03
N THR A 6 4.41 -32.95 -4.98
CA THR A 6 5.48 -32.65 -4.03
C THR A 6 6.84 -32.70 -4.75
N SER A 7 7.47 -31.55 -4.98
CA SER A 7 8.92 -31.31 -4.84
C SER A 7 9.25 -29.93 -5.40
N LEU A 8 9.95 -29.12 -4.58
CA LEU A 8 11.00 -28.17 -4.98
C LEU A 8 11.40 -27.34 -3.74
N SER A 9 11.96 -28.04 -2.76
CA SER A 9 12.89 -27.48 -1.78
C SER A 9 14.30 -27.61 -2.36
N ARG A 10 14.91 -26.51 -2.81
CA ARG A 10 16.38 -26.34 -2.95
C ARG A 10 16.72 -24.92 -3.45
N GLY A 11 17.39 -24.17 -2.58
CA GLY A 11 18.52 -23.27 -2.86
C GLY A 11 18.35 -22.11 -3.85
N TRP A 12 18.42 -20.87 -3.33
CA TRP A 12 19.10 -19.76 -4.00
C TRP A 12 19.97 -19.03 -2.99
N GLY A 13 21.23 -19.48 -2.90
CA GLY A 13 22.36 -18.65 -2.53
C GLY A 13 23.06 -18.22 -3.83
N GLN A 14 23.53 -16.97 -3.84
CA GLN A 14 24.31 -16.33 -4.91
C GLN A 14 23.64 -16.14 -6.27
N ALA A 15 23.36 -14.87 -6.59
CA ALA A 15 23.33 -14.38 -7.97
C ALA A 15 24.27 -13.16 -8.08
N PHE A 16 25.58 -13.39 -7.90
CA PHE A 16 26.60 -12.49 -8.43
C PHE A 16 27.03 -13.03 -9.79
N GLY A 17 26.63 -12.37 -10.87
CA GLY A 17 27.07 -12.68 -12.22
C GLY A 17 27.67 -11.44 -12.89
N ARG A 18 29.00 -11.28 -12.82
CA ARG A 18 29.72 -10.37 -13.74
C ARG A 18 29.65 -10.95 -15.15
N ARG A 19 28.89 -10.34 -16.07
CA ARG A 19 29.13 -10.54 -17.51
C ARG A 19 30.13 -9.50 -17.99
N ARG A 20 31.33 -9.95 -18.37
CA ARG A 20 32.22 -9.21 -19.27
C ARG A 20 31.51 -9.09 -20.63
N VAL A 21 31.31 -7.87 -21.10
CA VAL A 21 30.99 -7.61 -22.51
C VAL A 21 32.22 -6.94 -23.12
N GLY A 22 32.76 -7.58 -24.15
CA GLY A 22 33.91 -7.09 -24.91
C GLY A 22 33.58 -5.80 -25.65
N ARG A 23 34.60 -4.96 -25.83
CA ARG A 23 34.55 -3.77 -26.68
C ARG A 23 34.32 -4.17 -28.14
N THR A 24 33.27 -3.63 -28.74
CA THR A 24 33.24 -3.33 -30.17
C THR A 24 32.84 -1.86 -30.32
N GLY A 25 33.59 -1.15 -31.17
CA GLY A 25 33.61 0.30 -31.26
C GLY A 25 32.38 0.95 -31.88
N ASP A 26 32.41 2.28 -31.74
CA ASP A 26 31.58 3.33 -32.33
C ASP A 26 30.07 3.38 -32.04
N GLY A 27 29.65 4.59 -31.65
CA GLY A 27 28.26 5.01 -31.57
C GLY A 27 27.79 5.35 -30.16
N LYS A 28 27.93 6.62 -29.76
CA LYS A 28 27.25 7.18 -28.58
C LYS A 28 25.74 6.90 -28.67
N LYS A 29 25.23 6.06 -27.76
CA LYS A 29 23.86 6.13 -27.24
C LYS A 29 23.95 5.98 -25.74
N ASP A 30 23.75 7.09 -25.05
CA ASP A 30 23.59 7.11 -23.60
C ASP A 30 22.31 6.33 -23.28
N THR A 31 22.48 5.15 -22.69
CA THR A 31 21.39 4.31 -22.21
C THR A 31 21.61 4.14 -20.72
N THR A 32 21.06 5.07 -19.94
CA THR A 32 20.95 4.94 -18.49
C THR A 32 20.15 3.66 -18.22
N ARG A 33 20.86 2.59 -17.85
CA ARG A 33 20.25 1.28 -17.62
C ARG A 33 19.52 1.31 -16.28
N VAL A 34 18.23 1.01 -16.33
CA VAL A 34 17.36 0.67 -15.21
C VAL A 34 17.85 -0.66 -14.62
N SER A 35 18.83 -0.62 -13.71
CA SER A 35 19.35 -1.84 -13.04
C SER A 35 19.39 -1.78 -11.51
N ASP A 36 19.01 -0.66 -10.90
CA ASP A 36 19.39 -0.37 -9.50
C ASP A 36 18.17 -0.28 -8.56
N TRP A 37 17.15 -1.11 -8.79
CA TRP A 37 15.94 -1.17 -7.94
C TRP A 37 15.68 -2.59 -7.46
N PHE A 38 15.37 -2.75 -6.18
CA PHE A 38 14.89 -4.00 -5.61
C PHE A 38 13.43 -3.86 -5.19
N GLN A 39 12.61 -4.85 -5.53
CA GLN A 39 11.25 -5.01 -5.02
C GLN A 39 11.25 -6.13 -3.98
N LEU A 40 11.03 -5.81 -2.70
CA LEU A 40 10.89 -6.82 -1.64
C LEU A 40 9.51 -7.48 -1.75
N GLY A 41 9.48 -8.73 -2.22
CA GLY A 41 8.27 -9.58 -2.27
C GLY A 41 8.15 -10.45 -1.02
N ALA A 42 6.94 -10.54 -0.45
CA ALA A 42 6.65 -11.21 0.82
C ALA A 42 7.12 -12.68 0.89
N ARG A 43 8.32 -12.86 1.46
CA ARG A 43 8.62 -13.83 2.52
C ARG A 43 9.55 -13.10 3.48
N ILE A 44 9.08 -12.80 4.69
CA ILE A 44 9.95 -12.26 5.75
C ILE A 44 10.53 -13.47 6.50
N PRO A 45 11.81 -13.83 6.32
CA PRO A 45 12.42 -14.84 7.16
C PRO A 45 12.59 -14.31 8.59
N PRO A 46 12.45 -15.15 9.62
CA PRO A 46 12.77 -14.78 10.99
C PRO A 46 14.29 -14.52 11.06
N ARG A 47 14.69 -13.29 11.41
CA ARG A 47 16.05 -12.73 11.49
C ARG A 47 16.56 -12.04 10.21
N SER A 48 16.18 -10.77 10.03
CA SER A 48 17.05 -9.77 9.42
C SER A 48 17.95 -9.15 10.50
N VAL A 49 18.86 -9.97 11.08
CA VAL A 49 20.00 -9.42 11.80
C VAL A 49 20.99 -8.96 10.73
N VAL A 50 21.12 -7.65 10.53
CA VAL A 50 22.22 -7.08 9.75
C VAL A 50 23.50 -7.30 10.57
N GLY A 51 24.13 -8.47 10.37
CA GLY A 51 25.43 -8.79 10.94
C GLY A 51 26.50 -7.92 10.29
N ARG A 52 27.21 -7.13 11.10
CA ARG A 52 28.48 -6.49 10.70
C ARG A 52 29.47 -7.58 10.30
N GLN A 53 29.91 -7.60 9.05
CA GLN A 53 31.20 -8.16 8.68
C GLN A 53 32.06 -7.06 8.05
N PRO A 54 33.34 -6.95 8.41
CA PRO A 54 34.22 -5.90 7.92
C PRO A 54 34.65 -6.23 6.49
N LEU A 55 34.47 -5.29 5.56
CA LEU A 55 35.07 -5.36 4.24
C LEU A 55 36.29 -4.43 4.21
N ASP A 56 37.38 -5.05 3.76
CA ASP A 56 38.74 -4.55 3.63
C ASP A 56 38.82 -3.21 2.85
N GLU A 57 39.65 -2.30 3.35
CA GLU A 57 39.92 -0.99 2.78
C GLU A 57 40.85 -1.12 1.57
N SER A 58 40.31 -1.16 0.35
CA SER A 58 41.03 -0.66 -0.84
C SER A 58 40.14 -0.59 -2.08
N SER A 59 39.54 0.58 -2.35
CA SER A 59 39.43 1.17 -3.69
C SER A 59 38.61 2.45 -3.64
N ASP A 60 39.28 3.56 -3.95
CA ASP A 60 38.76 4.90 -4.14
C ASP A 60 37.85 4.94 -5.38
N HIS A 61 36.54 4.71 -5.19
CA HIS A 61 35.46 5.09 -6.09
C HIS A 61 34.13 5.03 -5.33
N SER A 62 33.57 6.19 -5.00
CA SER A 62 32.22 6.30 -4.43
C SER A 62 31.18 5.68 -5.37
N PRO A 63 30.44 4.63 -4.97
CA PRO A 63 29.37 4.09 -5.79
C PRO A 63 28.16 5.04 -5.77
N PRO A 64 27.31 5.05 -6.83
CA PRO A 64 26.04 5.76 -6.79
C PRO A 64 25.14 5.20 -5.67
N PRO A 65 24.27 6.04 -5.08
CA PRO A 65 23.37 5.61 -4.01
C PRO A 65 22.47 4.46 -4.52
N SER A 66 22.49 3.34 -3.82
CA SER A 66 21.70 2.14 -4.12
C SER A 66 20.26 2.34 -3.65
N LEU A 67 19.29 2.19 -4.53
CA LEU A 67 17.91 2.61 -4.28
C LEU A 67 16.98 1.43 -3.93
N SER A 68 16.08 1.65 -2.98
CA SER A 68 15.23 0.59 -2.40
C SER A 68 13.74 0.95 -2.51
N LEU A 69 12.97 0.17 -3.29
CA LEU A 69 11.51 0.26 -3.32
C LEU A 69 10.90 -0.92 -2.55
N CYS A 70 10.12 -0.65 -1.51
CA CYS A 70 9.43 -1.71 -0.78
C CYS A 70 8.04 -1.93 -1.38
N ARG A 71 7.71 -3.14 -1.86
CA ARG A 71 6.32 -3.48 -2.19
C ARG A 71 5.58 -3.60 -0.86
N THR A 72 4.86 -2.55 -0.49
CA THR A 72 4.47 -2.19 0.89
C THR A 72 5.65 -2.24 1.85
N LEU A 73 6.00 -1.13 2.50
CA LEU A 73 6.67 -1.13 3.81
C LEU A 73 5.77 -1.89 4.79
N LYS A 74 5.68 -3.20 4.64
CA LYS A 74 4.88 -4.06 5.51
C LYS A 74 5.77 -4.43 6.69
N GLY A 75 6.15 -3.41 7.45
CA GLY A 75 6.51 -3.66 8.84
C GLY A 75 5.30 -4.31 9.50
N MET A 76 5.53 -5.33 10.30
CA MET A 76 4.44 -5.99 11.04
C MET A 76 3.95 -5.12 12.21
N ASN A 77 4.75 -4.11 12.56
CA ASN A 77 4.40 -3.06 13.50
C ASN A 77 5.12 -1.75 13.14
N SER A 78 4.70 -0.67 13.80
CA SER A 78 5.28 0.66 13.66
C SER A 78 6.76 0.74 14.01
N GLY A 79 7.28 -0.10 14.92
CA GLY A 79 8.71 -0.11 15.28
C GLY A 79 9.62 -0.57 14.13
N GLU A 80 9.21 -1.60 13.39
CA GLU A 80 9.90 -2.05 12.18
C GLU A 80 9.88 -0.96 11.09
N VAL A 81 8.73 -0.29 10.92
CA VAL A 81 8.58 0.82 9.97
C VAL A 81 9.50 1.99 10.32
N GLU A 82 9.53 2.42 11.58
CA GLU A 82 10.42 3.51 12.01
C GLU A 82 11.89 3.14 11.80
N SER A 83 12.27 1.89 12.04
CA SER A 83 13.64 1.42 11.82
C SER A 83 14.04 1.52 10.33
N MET A 84 13.14 1.13 9.41
CA MET A 84 13.37 1.26 7.97
C MET A 84 13.43 2.72 7.52
N LEU A 85 12.51 3.56 7.99
CA LEU A 85 12.47 5.00 7.67
C LEU A 85 13.72 5.72 8.21
N ALA A 86 14.16 5.39 9.42
CA ALA A 86 15.37 5.95 10.02
C ALA A 86 16.62 5.58 9.23
N LEU A 87 16.75 4.32 8.83
CA LEU A 87 17.88 3.85 8.01
C LEU A 87 17.90 4.52 6.63
N ALA A 88 16.75 4.63 5.95
CA ALA A 88 16.66 5.32 4.67
C ALA A 88 17.08 6.79 4.79
N LYS A 89 16.62 7.47 5.84
CA LYS A 89 17.02 8.84 6.16
C LYS A 89 18.52 8.98 6.43
N GLU A 90 19.10 8.08 7.24
CA GLU A 90 20.53 8.05 7.54
C GLU A 90 21.36 7.91 6.26
N LYS A 91 20.91 7.06 5.33
CA LYS A 91 21.63 6.78 4.07
C LYS A 91 21.27 7.74 2.93
N GLY A 92 20.33 8.66 3.13
CA GLY A 92 19.84 9.55 2.08
C GLY A 92 19.21 8.79 0.91
N LEU A 93 18.56 7.65 1.18
CA LEU A 93 17.96 6.80 0.17
C LEU A 93 16.47 7.07 0.04
N PHE A 94 15.96 6.98 -1.19
CA PHE A 94 14.53 6.94 -1.42
C PHE A 94 13.92 5.69 -0.77
N LEU A 95 12.81 5.89 -0.07
CA LEU A 95 11.99 4.82 0.49
C LEU A 95 10.51 5.20 0.35
N MET A 96 9.69 4.27 -0.13
CA MET A 96 8.25 4.42 -0.26
C MET A 96 7.55 3.14 0.17
N GLU A 97 6.47 3.26 0.95
CA GLU A 97 5.57 2.16 1.20
C GLU A 97 4.80 1.88 -0.08
N GLY A 98 4.90 0.66 -0.63
CA GLY A 98 4.19 0.27 -1.85
C GLY A 98 2.68 0.10 -1.70
N LEU A 99 2.00 1.17 -1.27
CA LEU A 99 0.56 1.34 -1.28
C LEU A 99 0.12 1.85 -2.65
N TRP A 100 0.22 0.98 -3.64
CA TRP A 100 -0.07 1.26 -5.05
C TRP A 100 -1.40 2.01 -5.32
N THR A 101 -2.43 1.83 -4.48
CA THR A 101 -3.71 2.54 -4.54
C THR A 101 -3.55 4.05 -4.64
N ARG A 102 -2.53 4.62 -3.97
CA ARG A 102 -2.21 6.06 -4.01
C ARG A 102 -1.68 6.54 -5.36
N CYS A 103 -1.17 5.62 -6.19
CA CYS A 103 -0.62 5.95 -7.49
C CYS A 103 -1.66 5.94 -8.60
N PHE A 104 -2.86 5.38 -8.40
CA PHE A 104 -3.91 5.34 -9.43
C PHE A 104 -4.39 6.75 -9.80
N PRO A 105 -4.61 7.04 -11.10
CA PRO A 105 -5.16 8.31 -11.56
C PRO A 105 -6.48 8.69 -10.88
N ALA A 106 -7.36 7.71 -10.65
CA ALA A 106 -8.62 7.92 -9.93
C ALA A 106 -8.38 8.45 -8.51
N THR A 107 -7.44 7.88 -7.76
CA THR A 107 -7.09 8.33 -6.41
C THR A 107 -6.51 9.74 -6.42
N ARG A 108 -5.63 10.05 -7.38
CA ARG A 108 -5.07 11.40 -7.56
C ARG A 108 -6.18 12.42 -7.83
N ARG A 109 -7.14 12.05 -8.69
CA ARG A 109 -8.31 12.89 -8.99
C ARG A 109 -9.18 13.15 -7.76
N VAL A 110 -9.43 12.13 -6.94
CA VAL A 110 -10.15 12.32 -5.66
C VAL A 110 -9.41 13.32 -4.77
N ALA A 111 -8.09 13.15 -4.61
CA ALA A 111 -7.27 14.06 -3.83
C ALA A 111 -7.34 15.51 -4.35
N GLU A 112 -7.33 15.69 -5.67
CA GLU A 112 -7.48 17.01 -6.31
C GLU A 112 -8.83 17.68 -6.00
N ILE A 113 -9.93 16.93 -6.11
CA ILE A 113 -11.29 17.43 -5.82
C ILE A 113 -11.43 17.81 -4.34
N LEU A 114 -10.88 17.00 -3.43
CA LEU A 114 -10.94 17.30 -2.01
C LEU A 114 -10.10 18.54 -1.66
N ARG A 115 -8.92 18.67 -2.26
CA ARG A 115 -8.03 19.81 -2.04
C ARG A 115 -8.56 21.11 -2.66
N SER A 116 -9.35 21.05 -3.74
CA SER A 116 -9.96 22.27 -4.30
C SER A 116 -10.97 22.91 -3.35
N GLY A 117 -11.56 22.12 -2.44
CA GLY A 117 -12.58 22.57 -1.50
C GLY A 117 -13.96 22.74 -2.13
N ASP A 118 -14.15 22.34 -3.39
CA ASP A 118 -15.41 22.53 -4.13
C ASP A 118 -16.60 21.80 -3.48
N LEU A 119 -16.33 20.72 -2.75
CA LEU A 119 -17.35 19.95 -2.02
C LEU A 119 -17.50 20.36 -0.54
N GLY A 120 -16.77 21.38 -0.09
CA GLY A 120 -16.68 21.74 1.33
C GLY A 120 -15.86 20.72 2.15
N LYS A 121 -15.98 20.79 3.48
CA LYS A 121 -15.21 19.90 4.38
C LYS A 121 -15.72 18.46 4.29
N VAL A 122 -14.80 17.50 4.42
CA VAL A 122 -15.16 16.09 4.59
C VAL A 122 -15.78 15.88 5.97
N VAL A 123 -16.94 15.21 6.00
CA VAL A 123 -17.68 14.90 7.23
C VAL A 123 -17.57 13.43 7.57
N SER A 124 -17.74 12.55 6.59
CA SER A 124 -17.68 11.11 6.82
C SER A 124 -17.12 10.31 5.66
N VAL A 125 -16.44 9.22 5.97
CA VAL A 125 -15.93 8.27 4.98
C VAL A 125 -16.34 6.85 5.36
N THR A 126 -16.88 6.09 4.43
CA THR A 126 -17.09 4.65 4.59
C THR A 126 -16.37 3.92 3.47
N ALA A 127 -15.46 3.02 3.82
CA ALA A 127 -14.67 2.26 2.87
C ALA A 127 -14.66 0.79 3.28
N ASP A 128 -14.75 -0.12 2.31
CA ASP A 128 -14.72 -1.54 2.57
C ASP A 128 -13.80 -2.31 1.61
N LEU A 129 -13.18 -3.38 2.10
CA LEU A 129 -12.49 -4.35 1.27
C LEU A 129 -12.55 -5.74 1.90
N GLY A 130 -13.35 -6.62 1.31
CA GLY A 130 -13.44 -7.99 1.76
C GLY A 130 -13.62 -8.99 0.65
N PHE A 131 -12.96 -10.13 0.80
CA PHE A 131 -13.04 -11.30 -0.06
C PHE A 131 -13.41 -12.53 0.77
N PHE A 132 -14.06 -13.51 0.15
CA PHE A 132 -14.04 -14.86 0.71
C PHE A 132 -12.70 -15.52 0.39
N ILE A 133 -11.84 -15.71 1.41
CA ILE A 133 -10.52 -16.30 1.22
C ILE A 133 -10.42 -17.65 1.95
N PRO A 134 -10.29 -18.77 1.22
CA PRO A 134 -10.24 -20.11 1.81
C PRO A 134 -9.04 -20.29 2.78
N GLU A 135 -9.20 -21.17 3.77
CA GLU A 135 -8.16 -21.44 4.80
C GLU A 135 -6.89 -22.07 4.22
N GLU A 136 -6.97 -22.64 3.02
CA GLU A 136 -5.83 -23.16 2.26
C GLU A 136 -4.85 -22.05 1.86
N VAL A 137 -5.29 -20.79 1.82
CA VAL A 137 -4.42 -19.62 1.62
C VAL A 137 -3.70 -19.27 2.92
N ARG A 138 -2.80 -20.16 3.33
CA ARG A 138 -2.13 -20.16 4.65
C ARG A 138 -1.44 -18.84 5.02
N ARG A 139 -1.02 -18.04 4.04
CA ARG A 139 -0.35 -16.73 4.27
C ARG A 139 -1.19 -15.78 5.12
N LEU A 140 -2.51 -15.81 4.99
CA LEU A 140 -3.41 -14.92 5.74
C LEU A 140 -3.65 -15.36 7.18
N TYR A 141 -3.47 -16.65 7.47
CA TYR A 141 -3.80 -17.23 8.76
C TYR A 141 -2.58 -17.38 9.67
N ASP A 142 -1.37 -17.29 9.11
CA ASP A 142 -0.11 -17.44 9.84
C ASP A 142 0.42 -16.08 10.35
N LEU A 143 0.24 -15.83 11.65
CA LEU A 143 0.76 -14.64 12.34
C LEU A 143 2.28 -14.51 12.27
N LYS A 144 3.04 -15.59 12.09
CA LYS A 144 4.52 -15.53 12.06
C LYS A 144 5.05 -14.76 10.84
N ILE A 145 4.24 -14.65 9.80
CA ILE A 145 4.57 -13.97 8.54
C ILE A 145 3.67 -12.78 8.26
N GLY A 146 3.02 -12.23 9.30
CA GLY A 146 2.15 -11.05 9.17
C GLY A 146 0.77 -11.34 8.55
N GLY A 147 0.21 -12.52 8.80
CA GLY A 147 -1.19 -12.84 8.49
C GLY A 147 -2.18 -11.97 9.29
N GLY A 148 -3.44 -11.97 8.88
CA GLY A 148 -4.51 -11.12 9.43
C GLY A 148 -5.18 -10.27 8.34
N GLY A 149 -6.51 -10.15 8.43
CA GLY A 149 -7.30 -9.37 7.48
C GLY A 149 -7.02 -7.87 7.56
N LEU A 150 -6.67 -7.35 8.73
CA LEU A 150 -6.35 -5.95 8.97
C LEU A 150 -5.08 -5.55 8.21
N LEU A 151 -4.00 -6.33 8.35
CA LEU A 151 -2.75 -6.07 7.64
C LEU A 151 -2.80 -6.42 6.15
N ASP A 152 -3.70 -7.29 5.69
CA ASP A 152 -3.77 -7.65 4.27
C ASP A 152 -4.77 -6.80 3.47
N LEU A 153 -5.94 -6.55 4.07
CA LEU A 153 -7.06 -5.88 3.42
C LEU A 153 -7.40 -4.55 4.10
N GLY A 154 -7.41 -4.50 5.44
CA GLY A 154 -7.84 -3.33 6.22
C GLY A 154 -7.03 -2.06 6.00
N LEU A 155 -5.74 -2.17 5.62
CA LEU A 155 -4.91 -1.02 5.29
C LEU A 155 -5.46 -0.17 4.13
N TYR A 156 -6.14 -0.80 3.16
CA TYR A 156 -6.66 -0.10 1.98
C TYR A 156 -7.81 0.85 2.32
N PRO A 157 -8.92 0.41 2.95
CA PRO A 157 -9.98 1.32 3.36
C PRO A 157 -9.51 2.34 4.41
N ILE A 158 -8.57 1.98 5.31
CA ILE A 158 -7.95 2.97 6.21
C ILE A 158 -7.21 4.04 5.40
N SER A 159 -6.47 3.65 4.37
CA SER A 159 -5.73 4.62 3.55
C SER A 159 -6.64 5.62 2.82
N TRP A 160 -7.85 5.22 2.41
CA TRP A 160 -8.84 6.14 1.84
C TRP A 160 -9.34 7.16 2.85
N ILE A 161 -9.59 6.73 4.08
CA ILE A 161 -9.99 7.61 5.17
C ILE A 161 -8.87 8.63 5.44
N LEU A 162 -7.61 8.17 5.53
CA LEU A 162 -6.46 9.04 5.72
C LEU A 162 -6.30 10.04 4.56
N LEU A 163 -6.56 9.63 3.31
CA LEU A 163 -6.53 10.53 2.15
C LEU A 163 -7.60 11.62 2.31
N ALA A 164 -8.82 11.21 2.63
CA ALA A 164 -9.97 12.11 2.62
C ALA A 164 -9.86 13.21 3.66
N PHE A 165 -9.34 12.89 4.84
CA PHE A 165 -9.11 13.86 5.92
C PHE A 165 -7.71 14.49 5.87
N ASP A 166 -6.94 14.30 4.78
CA ASP A 166 -5.57 14.80 4.61
C ASP A 166 -4.63 14.41 5.78
N ALA A 167 -4.91 13.27 6.41
CA ALA A 167 -4.28 12.79 7.65
C ALA A 167 -4.29 13.83 8.82
N ALA A 168 -5.04 14.92 8.68
CA ALA A 168 -5.00 16.06 9.58
C ALA A 168 -5.90 15.82 10.80
N ASP A 169 -5.42 16.23 11.96
CA ASP A 169 -6.20 16.24 13.20
C ASP A 169 -6.77 14.86 13.63
N PHE A 170 -6.04 13.76 13.37
CA PHE A 170 -6.39 12.43 13.84
C PHE A 170 -6.48 12.37 15.38
N ARG A 171 -7.64 11.95 15.92
CA ARG A 171 -7.94 11.91 17.35
C ARG A 171 -7.94 10.52 17.97
N GLY A 172 -7.92 9.46 17.16
CA GLY A 172 -7.88 8.08 17.63
C GLY A 172 -8.76 7.13 16.83
N SER A 173 -8.67 5.84 17.18
CA SER A 173 -9.36 4.75 16.51
C SER A 173 -10.08 3.84 17.49
N ASN A 174 -11.17 3.20 17.04
CA ASN A 174 -11.77 2.05 17.71
C ASN A 174 -11.87 0.88 16.74
N ALA A 175 -11.61 -0.34 17.20
CA ALA A 175 -11.62 -1.53 16.37
C ALA A 175 -12.38 -2.69 17.02
N THR A 176 -13.05 -3.47 16.18
CA THR A 176 -13.64 -4.77 16.55
C THR A 176 -13.42 -5.75 15.41
N ALA A 177 -13.16 -7.00 15.73
CA ALA A 177 -12.95 -8.04 14.74
C ALA A 177 -13.32 -9.44 15.26
N THR A 178 -13.59 -10.33 14.33
CA THR A 178 -13.66 -11.77 14.55
C THR A 178 -12.26 -12.36 14.42
N ILE A 179 -11.92 -13.29 15.31
CA ILE A 179 -10.60 -13.90 15.39
C ILE A 179 -10.69 -15.37 14.97
N HIS A 180 -9.82 -15.78 14.05
CA HIS A 180 -9.66 -17.18 13.68
C HIS A 180 -9.05 -17.97 14.84
N ARG A 181 -9.29 -19.28 14.90
CA ARG A 181 -8.71 -20.18 15.93
C ARG A 181 -7.18 -20.15 16.03
N GLU A 182 -6.48 -19.71 14.98
CA GLU A 182 -5.03 -19.54 14.94
C GLU A 182 -4.55 -18.13 15.34
N GLY A 183 -5.47 -17.25 15.76
CA GLY A 183 -5.18 -15.93 16.32
C GLY A 183 -5.20 -14.77 15.33
N ALA A 184 -5.29 -15.02 14.02
CA ALA A 184 -5.41 -13.96 13.00
C ALA A 184 -6.83 -13.37 12.97
N ASP A 185 -6.93 -12.04 12.89
CA ASP A 185 -8.20 -11.34 12.66
C ASP A 185 -8.71 -11.57 11.23
N MET A 186 -10.02 -11.74 11.09
CA MET A 186 -10.62 -12.19 9.82
C MET A 186 -11.56 -11.15 9.23
N THR A 187 -12.58 -10.77 9.98
CA THR A 187 -13.56 -9.76 9.58
C THR A 187 -13.61 -8.73 10.69
N GLY A 188 -13.39 -7.46 10.34
CA GLY A 188 -13.35 -6.39 11.32
C GLY A 188 -13.74 -5.04 10.76
N THR A 189 -13.95 -4.12 11.69
CA THR A 189 -14.26 -2.73 11.41
C THR A 189 -13.38 -1.84 12.28
N VAL A 190 -12.78 -0.82 11.66
CA VAL A 190 -11.99 0.22 12.32
C VAL A 190 -12.66 1.56 12.08
N THR A 191 -13.00 2.27 13.15
CA THR A 191 -13.47 3.66 13.07
C THR A 191 -12.35 4.61 13.44
N LEU A 192 -12.24 5.73 12.71
CA LEU A 192 -11.21 6.75 12.91
C LEU A 192 -11.89 8.11 13.10
N ARG A 193 -11.42 8.89 14.07
CA ARG A 193 -11.95 10.24 14.36
C ARG A 193 -10.95 11.31 13.92
N PHE A 194 -11.45 12.37 13.31
CA PHE A 194 -10.67 13.53 12.85
C PHE A 194 -11.35 14.82 13.32
N GLY A 195 -10.60 15.65 14.05
CA GLY A 195 -11.13 16.84 14.70
C GLY A 195 -12.43 16.60 15.47
N ASP A 196 -13.31 17.59 15.45
CA ASP A 196 -14.57 17.56 16.22
C ASP A 196 -15.72 16.85 15.48
N GLN A 197 -15.66 16.75 14.14
CA GLN A 197 -16.80 16.34 13.31
C GLN A 197 -16.49 15.23 12.29
N GLY A 198 -15.22 14.92 12.04
CA GLY A 198 -14.82 13.94 11.02
C GLY A 198 -14.86 12.51 11.53
N LEU A 199 -15.53 11.61 10.79
CA LEU A 199 -15.62 10.18 11.11
C LEU A 199 -15.36 9.29 9.89
N GLY A 200 -14.36 8.42 9.97
CA GLY A 200 -14.11 7.36 9.00
C GLY A 200 -14.49 5.98 9.53
N THR A 201 -15.04 5.11 8.70
CA THR A 201 -15.30 3.70 8.99
C THR A 201 -14.70 2.83 7.90
N ALA A 202 -13.72 2.00 8.27
CA ALA A 202 -13.09 1.02 7.41
C ALA A 202 -13.58 -0.37 7.78
N HIS A 203 -14.13 -1.11 6.81
CA HIS A 203 -14.52 -2.51 6.97
C HIS A 203 -13.59 -3.42 6.16
N TYR A 204 -13.19 -4.54 6.73
CA TYR A 204 -12.43 -5.56 6.01
C TYR A 204 -12.94 -6.97 6.33
N SER A 205 -12.77 -7.88 5.38
CA SER A 205 -13.17 -9.28 5.58
C SER A 205 -12.36 -10.26 4.74
N CYS A 206 -11.79 -11.28 5.37
CA CYS A 206 -11.25 -12.47 4.70
C CYS A 206 -12.30 -13.60 4.59
N ARG A 207 -13.56 -13.34 4.99
CA ARG A 207 -14.62 -14.35 5.11
C ARG A 207 -15.87 -14.00 4.32
N ALA A 208 -15.93 -12.85 3.68
CA ALA A 208 -17.11 -12.39 2.95
C ALA A 208 -16.71 -11.50 1.78
N GLU A 209 -17.42 -11.67 0.67
CA GLU A 209 -17.33 -10.79 -0.48
C GLU A 209 -18.10 -9.50 -0.19
N THR A 210 -17.40 -8.37 -0.20
CA THR A 210 -18.00 -7.04 -0.02
C THR A 210 -18.11 -6.29 -1.35
N GLN A 211 -18.69 -5.09 -1.35
CA GLN A 211 -18.80 -4.28 -2.57
C GLN A 211 -17.44 -3.71 -3.01
N LYS A 212 -16.50 -3.55 -2.06
CA LYS A 212 -15.13 -3.04 -2.24
C LYS A 212 -15.12 -1.57 -2.68
N GLU A 213 -15.97 -0.76 -2.06
CA GLU A 213 -16.22 0.62 -2.46
C GLU A 213 -15.72 1.62 -1.41
N THR A 214 -15.68 2.88 -1.79
CA THR A 214 -15.38 3.98 -0.87
C THR A 214 -16.33 5.14 -1.15
N HIS A 215 -17.03 5.59 -0.10
CA HIS A 215 -17.86 6.79 -0.12
C HIS A 215 -17.24 7.86 0.77
N ILE A 216 -17.04 9.04 0.20
CA ILE A 216 -16.54 10.23 0.90
C ILE A 216 -17.66 11.27 0.85
N CYS A 217 -18.20 11.63 2.01
CA CYS A 217 -19.26 12.62 2.14
C CYS A 217 -18.69 13.92 2.65
N CYS A 218 -19.00 15.01 1.95
CA CYS A 218 -18.61 16.37 2.29
C CYS A 218 -19.84 17.23 2.54
N GLU A 219 -19.66 18.43 3.08
CA GLU A 219 -20.76 19.38 3.36
C GLU A 219 -21.61 19.73 2.13
N GLY A 220 -20.99 19.80 0.95
CA GLY A 220 -21.60 20.24 -0.30
C GLY A 220 -21.70 19.15 -1.37
N GLY A 221 -21.48 17.88 -1.02
CA GLY A 221 -21.54 16.78 -2.00
C GLY A 221 -20.88 15.50 -1.55
N SER A 222 -20.60 14.60 -2.49
CA SER A 222 -19.98 13.31 -2.19
C SER A 222 -19.17 12.76 -3.36
N ILE A 223 -18.19 11.93 -3.05
CA ILE A 223 -17.41 11.14 -4.01
C ILE A 223 -17.66 9.66 -3.72
N HIS A 224 -18.00 8.88 -4.74
CA HIS A 224 -18.15 7.42 -4.66
C HIS A 224 -17.14 6.75 -5.60
N VAL A 225 -16.16 6.08 -5.01
CA VAL A 225 -15.17 5.25 -5.71
C VAL A 225 -15.73 3.84 -5.76
N ASN A 226 -16.20 3.43 -6.95
CA ASN A 226 -17.09 2.29 -7.09
C ASN A 226 -16.68 1.35 -8.23
N ARG A 227 -17.35 0.19 -8.35
CA ARG A 227 -16.97 -1.01 -9.15
C ARG A 227 -16.06 -2.00 -8.42
N CYS A 228 -15.96 -3.19 -9.00
CA CYS A 228 -15.11 -4.28 -8.53
C CYS A 228 -13.65 -3.81 -8.41
N TRP A 229 -13.00 -4.18 -7.30
CA TRP A 229 -11.60 -3.86 -6.94
C TRP A 229 -11.33 -2.41 -6.50
N SER A 230 -12.32 -1.52 -6.49
CA SER A 230 -12.10 -0.08 -6.37
C SER A 230 -11.48 0.40 -5.05
N ALA A 231 -11.66 -0.31 -3.94
CA ALA A 231 -11.02 0.04 -2.69
C ALA A 231 -9.48 -0.08 -2.71
N HIS A 232 -8.88 -0.87 -3.61
CA HIS A 232 -7.41 -0.99 -3.72
C HIS A 232 -6.85 -0.74 -5.12
N ALA A 233 -7.67 -0.83 -6.17
CA ALA A 233 -7.29 -0.58 -7.56
C ALA A 233 -8.40 0.20 -8.32
N PRO A 234 -8.63 1.47 -7.96
CA PRO A 234 -9.74 2.28 -8.46
C PRO A 234 -9.57 2.69 -9.92
N ALA A 235 -10.62 2.49 -10.72
CA ALA A 235 -10.69 2.89 -12.13
C ALA A 235 -11.91 3.77 -12.47
N ARG A 236 -12.73 4.10 -11.47
CA ARG A 236 -13.95 4.90 -11.66
C ARG A 236 -14.32 5.65 -10.39
N ILE A 237 -14.77 6.89 -10.55
CA ILE A 237 -15.38 7.67 -9.48
C ILE A 237 -16.70 8.28 -9.97
N VAL A 238 -17.62 8.52 -9.03
CA VAL A 238 -18.81 9.33 -9.22
C VAL A 238 -18.73 10.53 -8.29
N VAL A 239 -18.83 11.73 -8.84
CA VAL A 239 -18.80 12.97 -8.08
C VAL A 239 -20.19 13.60 -8.11
N LYS A 240 -20.77 13.81 -6.94
CA LYS A 240 -22.06 14.48 -6.80
C LYS A 240 -21.85 15.82 -6.10
N ARG A 241 -22.33 16.90 -6.72
CA ARG A 241 -22.27 18.27 -6.19
C ARG A 241 -23.67 18.72 -5.78
N GLY A 242 -23.75 19.49 -4.70
CA GLY A 242 -25.00 19.96 -4.12
C GLY A 242 -25.72 18.88 -3.27
N GLY A 243 -26.97 19.17 -2.89
CA GLY A 243 -27.77 18.29 -2.03
C GLY A 243 -27.78 18.68 -0.55
N SER A 244 -27.55 19.96 -0.23
CA SER A 244 -27.77 20.51 1.11
C SER A 244 -29.24 20.37 1.52
N TYR A 245 -29.53 20.42 2.82
CA TYR A 245 -30.91 20.33 3.33
C TYR A 245 -31.85 21.30 2.60
N GLY A 246 -32.86 20.76 1.92
CA GLY A 246 -33.85 21.53 1.16
C GLY A 246 -33.45 21.91 -0.27
N LEU A 247 -32.31 21.44 -0.77
CA LEU A 247 -31.86 21.64 -2.16
C LEU A 247 -31.74 20.29 -2.88
N GLU A 248 -32.20 20.22 -4.12
CA GLU A 248 -31.94 19.06 -4.97
C GLU A 248 -30.43 18.96 -5.24
N GLY A 249 -29.89 17.75 -5.09
CA GLY A 249 -28.52 17.47 -5.47
C GLY A 249 -28.41 17.32 -6.98
N GLY A 250 -27.28 17.74 -7.55
CA GLY A 250 -26.98 17.49 -8.96
C GLY A 250 -26.90 15.99 -9.26
N GLU A 251 -26.95 15.64 -10.55
CA GLU A 251 -26.67 14.29 -11.00
C GLU A 251 -25.21 13.91 -10.69
N GLY A 252 -24.95 12.60 -10.54
CA GLY A 252 -23.60 12.11 -10.31
C GLY A 252 -22.77 12.14 -11.60
N GLU A 253 -21.75 12.98 -11.64
CA GLU A 253 -20.78 13.02 -12.74
C GLU A 253 -19.85 11.81 -12.66
N VAL A 254 -19.77 11.05 -13.75
CA VAL A 254 -18.96 9.84 -13.83
C VAL A 254 -17.62 10.17 -14.49
N GLU A 255 -16.52 9.85 -13.80
CA GLU A 255 -15.17 9.89 -14.38
C GLU A 255 -14.58 8.47 -14.41
N GLU A 256 -14.13 8.01 -15.58
CA GLU A 256 -13.52 6.69 -15.78
C GLU A 256 -12.03 6.82 -16.14
N PHE A 257 -11.23 5.93 -15.56
CA PHE A 257 -9.77 5.90 -15.67
C PHE A 257 -9.36 4.52 -16.20
N PRO A 258 -9.31 4.34 -17.53
CA PRO A 258 -9.01 3.04 -18.10
C PRO A 258 -7.63 2.57 -17.68
N LEU A 259 -7.53 1.27 -17.38
CA LEU A 259 -6.25 0.65 -17.04
C LEU A 259 -5.30 0.65 -18.25
N PRO A 260 -3.99 0.65 -18.01
CA PRO A 260 -3.01 0.62 -19.08
C PRO A 260 -3.07 -0.72 -19.80
N GLU A 261 -2.87 -0.69 -21.12
CA GLU A 261 -2.86 -1.92 -21.91
C GLU A 261 -1.69 -2.82 -21.49
N PHE A 262 -2.00 -4.07 -21.17
CA PHE A 262 -0.99 -5.07 -20.83
C PHE A 262 -0.66 -5.93 -22.04
N VAL A 263 0.47 -5.63 -22.68
CA VAL A 263 1.00 -6.39 -23.81
C VAL A 263 1.91 -7.50 -23.28
N GLY A 264 1.33 -8.50 -22.61
CA GLY A 264 2.07 -9.63 -22.06
C GLY A 264 1.28 -10.93 -22.18
N ASN A 265 1.98 -12.03 -22.47
CA ASN A 265 1.37 -13.36 -22.60
C ASN A 265 1.32 -14.13 -21.27
N CYS A 266 0.99 -13.45 -20.17
CA CYS A 266 0.86 -14.06 -18.85
C CYS A 266 -0.44 -13.61 -18.18
N ALA A 267 -1.08 -14.54 -17.47
CA ALA A 267 -2.25 -14.22 -16.66
C ALA A 267 -1.83 -13.44 -15.41
N MET A 268 -2.59 -12.39 -15.09
CA MET A 268 -2.45 -11.65 -13.83
C MET A 268 -3.12 -12.42 -12.68
N ASN A 269 -2.49 -12.41 -11.51
CA ASN A 269 -3.00 -13.13 -10.33
C ASN A 269 -4.16 -12.40 -9.63
N PHE A 270 -4.26 -11.07 -9.78
CA PHE A 270 -5.24 -10.22 -9.10
C PHE A 270 -5.87 -9.23 -10.08
N GLY A 271 -7.12 -8.82 -9.81
CA GLY A 271 -7.83 -7.85 -10.63
C GLY A 271 -7.07 -6.51 -10.70
N ASN A 272 -7.12 -5.87 -11.87
CA ASN A 272 -6.52 -4.56 -12.14
C ASN A 272 -5.00 -4.49 -11.86
N SER A 273 -4.30 -5.63 -11.92
CA SER A 273 -2.84 -5.69 -11.67
C SER A 273 -2.03 -4.85 -12.66
N GLU A 274 -2.59 -4.50 -13.81
CA GLU A 274 -2.00 -3.57 -14.78
C GLU A 274 -1.70 -2.22 -14.14
N GLY A 275 -2.45 -1.83 -13.11
CA GLY A 275 -2.25 -0.59 -12.35
C GLY A 275 -0.93 -0.52 -11.57
N PHE A 276 -0.20 -1.63 -11.38
CA PHE A 276 1.15 -1.58 -10.79
C PHE A 276 2.12 -0.69 -11.59
N ILE A 277 1.86 -0.47 -12.88
CA ILE A 277 2.69 0.44 -13.68
C ILE A 277 2.62 1.88 -13.17
N TYR A 278 1.51 2.30 -12.54
CA TYR A 278 1.40 3.64 -11.97
C TYR A 278 2.36 3.84 -10.79
N GLU A 279 2.48 2.83 -9.94
CA GLU A 279 3.44 2.83 -8.82
C GLU A 279 4.88 2.80 -9.34
N ALA A 280 5.18 1.94 -10.30
CA ALA A 280 6.51 1.84 -10.89
C ALA A 280 6.97 3.19 -11.52
N ARG A 281 6.10 3.81 -12.34
CA ARG A 281 6.38 5.11 -12.96
C ARG A 281 6.53 6.22 -11.92
N HIS A 282 5.66 6.24 -10.91
CA HIS A 282 5.74 7.25 -9.84
C HIS A 282 7.06 7.17 -9.08
N VAL A 283 7.54 5.96 -8.84
CA VAL A 283 8.84 5.74 -8.23
C VAL A 283 9.92 6.29 -9.16
N GLU A 284 9.98 5.87 -10.43
CA GLU A 284 10.93 6.41 -11.42
C GLU A 284 10.96 7.96 -11.42
N GLU A 285 9.79 8.61 -11.47
CA GLU A 285 9.65 10.06 -11.41
C GLU A 285 10.24 10.67 -10.11
N CYS A 286 10.03 10.04 -8.95
CA CYS A 286 10.59 10.52 -7.69
C CYS A 286 12.12 10.48 -7.71
N LEU A 287 12.67 9.45 -8.33
CA LEU A 287 14.10 9.18 -8.35
C LEU A 287 14.83 10.09 -9.32
N GLU A 288 14.24 10.33 -10.48
CA GLU A 288 14.70 11.34 -11.44
C GLU A 288 14.72 12.75 -10.84
N LYS A 289 13.77 13.06 -9.95
CA LYS A 289 13.70 14.32 -9.21
C LYS A 289 14.58 14.37 -7.96
N GLY A 290 15.31 13.29 -7.65
CA GLY A 290 16.16 13.19 -6.46
C GLY A 290 15.40 13.25 -5.14
N LEU A 291 14.13 12.83 -5.11
CA LEU A 291 13.33 12.78 -3.89
C LEU A 291 13.77 11.60 -3.01
N VAL A 292 13.57 11.74 -1.69
CA VAL A 292 13.82 10.69 -0.69
C VAL A 292 12.55 10.02 -0.19
N GLU A 293 11.39 10.58 -0.53
CA GLU A 293 10.08 10.04 -0.22
C GLU A 293 9.07 10.39 -1.32
N SER A 294 7.93 9.71 -1.32
CA SER A 294 6.86 9.95 -2.28
C SER A 294 5.95 11.09 -1.82
N PRO A 295 5.62 12.07 -2.69
CA PRO A 295 4.62 13.10 -2.37
C PRO A 295 3.16 12.58 -2.43
N LEU A 296 2.93 11.38 -2.97
CA LEU A 296 1.58 10.76 -3.00
C LEU A 296 1.29 9.90 -1.78
N TRP A 297 2.35 9.49 -1.08
CA TRP A 297 2.29 8.67 0.13
C TRP A 297 3.56 8.90 0.94
N THR A 298 3.49 9.89 1.81
CA THR A 298 4.62 10.41 2.58
C THR A 298 5.06 9.42 3.67
N HIS A 299 6.28 9.60 4.17
CA HIS A 299 6.73 8.87 5.37
C HIS A 299 5.85 9.20 6.58
N ALA A 300 5.29 10.41 6.68
CA ALA A 300 4.39 10.80 7.76
C ALA A 300 3.05 10.03 7.70
N GLU A 301 2.48 9.88 6.50
CA GLU A 301 1.27 9.07 6.30
C GLU A 301 1.53 7.58 6.58
N THR A 302 2.66 7.06 6.11
CA THR A 302 3.10 5.68 6.42
C THR A 302 3.14 5.45 7.94
N ARG A 303 3.75 6.37 8.70
CA ARG A 303 3.78 6.28 10.17
C ARG A 303 2.39 6.31 10.79
N LEU A 304 1.52 7.19 10.30
CA LEU A 304 0.16 7.28 10.82
C LEU A 304 -0.63 6.00 10.55
N LEU A 305 -0.55 5.45 9.34
CA LEU A 305 -1.19 4.18 8.99
C LEU A 305 -0.76 3.08 9.95
N HIS A 306 0.56 2.89 10.15
CA HIS A 306 1.06 1.83 11.02
C HIS A 306 0.72 2.03 12.50
N ARG A 307 0.62 3.28 12.98
CA ARG A 307 0.10 3.56 14.33
C ARG A 307 -1.38 3.17 14.47
N VAL A 308 -2.21 3.45 13.46
CA VAL A 308 -3.62 3.03 13.44
C VAL A 308 -3.73 1.51 13.40
N LEU A 309 -2.93 0.85 12.56
CA LEU A 309 -2.92 -0.61 12.45
C LEU A 309 -2.53 -1.27 13.78
N ASP A 310 -1.46 -0.80 14.43
CA ASP A 310 -1.03 -1.31 15.74
C ASP A 310 -2.09 -1.08 16.83
N ASP A 311 -2.72 0.10 16.85
CA ASP A 311 -3.78 0.41 17.81
C ASP A 311 -5.01 -0.48 17.61
N ALA A 312 -5.51 -0.59 16.39
CA ALA A 312 -6.65 -1.44 16.05
C ALA A 312 -6.35 -2.91 16.40
N ARG A 313 -5.16 -3.40 16.05
CA ARG A 313 -4.73 -4.77 16.30
C ARG A 313 -4.65 -5.09 17.81
N ARG A 314 -4.13 -4.16 18.60
CA ARG A 314 -4.11 -4.26 20.07
C ARG A 314 -5.51 -4.32 20.66
N GLN A 315 -6.46 -3.51 20.17
CA GLN A 315 -7.84 -3.52 20.65
C GLN A 315 -8.56 -4.84 20.39
N VAL A 316 -8.26 -5.51 19.26
CA VAL A 316 -8.84 -6.81 18.91
C VAL A 316 -8.05 -8.02 19.44
N GLY A 317 -6.98 -7.78 20.21
CA GLY A 317 -6.21 -8.83 20.88
C GLY A 317 -5.27 -9.63 19.97
N VAL A 318 -4.90 -9.09 18.81
CA VAL A 318 -3.96 -9.76 17.88
C VAL A 318 -2.53 -9.31 18.19
N ALA A 319 -1.61 -10.26 18.34
CA ALA A 319 -0.21 -9.99 18.63
C ALA A 319 0.70 -10.76 17.68
N TYR A 320 1.71 -10.10 17.13
CA TYR A 320 2.74 -10.73 16.31
C TYR A 320 3.96 -11.07 17.18
N PRO A 321 4.72 -12.13 16.84
CA PRO A 321 5.99 -12.41 17.51
C PRO A 321 6.96 -11.21 17.57
N GLN A 322 6.88 -10.32 16.58
CA GLN A 322 7.72 -9.15 16.39
C GLN A 322 7.39 -7.99 17.35
N ASP A 323 6.27 -8.04 18.06
CA ASP A 323 5.93 -7.03 19.08
C ASP A 323 6.71 -7.20 20.39
N LYS A 324 7.41 -8.35 20.54
CA LYS A 324 8.14 -8.70 21.76
C LYS A 324 9.61 -8.26 21.74
N ASN A 325 10.05 -7.59 20.68
CA ASN A 325 11.44 -7.18 20.47
C ASN A 325 11.61 -5.67 20.57
#